data_AF-A0A2P8MEM2-F1
#
_entry.id   AF-A0A2P8MEM2-F1
#
_cell.length_a   1.000
_cell.length_b   1.000
_cell.length_c   1.000
_cell.angle_alpha   90.00
_cell.angle_beta   90.00
_cell.angle_gamma   90.00
#
_symmetry.space_group_name_H-M   'P 1'
#
loop_
_entity.id
_entity.type
_entity.pdbx_description
1 polymer ?
#
loop_
_entity_poly.entity_id
_entity_poly.type
_entity_poly.pdbx_seq_one_letter_code
_entity_poly.pdbx_strand_id
1 'polypeptide(L)'
;MAEKIKMQGEQLDSVASNLLNDAKTVQTVLDNLQSKYLQILNDNWEGNSKDKFVDDFQNNTMKLLQNCVNNLNNTGNSLKQIVEMFAETDSSYSSKTDIK
;
A
#
# COMPACT_ATOMS: atom_id res chain seq x y z
N MET A 1 12.34 16.44 22.86
CA MET A 1 12.60 15.00 23.08
C MET A 1 12.91 14.40 21.72
N ALA A 2 14.01 13.66 21.58
CA ALA A 2 14.24 12.92 20.33
C ALA A 2 13.20 11.79 20.27
N GLU A 3 12.37 11.78 19.24
CA GLU A 3 11.44 10.69 19.00
C GLU A 3 12.25 9.41 18.73
N LYS A 4 11.97 8.34 19.49
CA LYS A 4 12.69 7.07 19.40
C LYS A 4 11.75 5.96 18.95
N ILE A 5 12.01 5.38 17.78
CA ILE A 5 11.37 4.14 17.36
C ILE A 5 11.90 3.01 18.25
N LYS A 6 11.00 2.29 18.92
CA LYS A 6 11.35 1.18 19.82
C LYS A 6 11.53 -0.16 19.09
N MET A 7 11.08 -0.26 17.84
CA MET A 7 11.26 -1.45 17.00
C MET A 7 12.67 -1.50 16.41
N GLN A 8 13.19 -2.72 16.24
CA GLN A 8 14.45 -2.93 15.51
C GLN A 8 14.25 -2.68 14.00
N GLY A 9 15.32 -2.32 13.29
CA GLY A 9 15.29 -2.02 11.85
C GLY A 9 14.64 -3.14 11.02
N GLU A 10 14.99 -4.40 11.30
CA GLU A 10 14.41 -5.57 10.62
C GLU A 10 12.90 -5.74 10.86
N GLN A 11 12.43 -5.42 12.08
CA GLN A 11 11.00 -5.48 12.40
C GLN A 11 10.23 -4.40 11.65
N LEU A 12 10.79 -3.19 11.59
CA LEU A 12 10.23 -2.08 10.85
C LEU A 12 10.18 -2.38 9.34
N ASP A 13 11.24 -3.00 8.81
CA ASP A 13 11.33 -3.44 7.43
C ASP A 13 10.28 -4.50 7.07
N SER A 14 10.03 -5.44 7.98
CA SER A 14 8.98 -6.45 7.83
C SER A 14 7.60 -5.80 7.78
N VAL A 15 7.30 -4.85 8.67
CA VAL A 15 6.02 -4.11 8.65
C VAL A 15 5.85 -3.36 7.33
N ALA A 16 6.90 -2.66 6.87
CA ALA A 16 6.88 -1.95 5.60
C ALA A 16 6.59 -2.88 4.43
N SER A 17 7.27 -4.03 4.38
CA SER A 17 7.10 -5.04 3.32
C SER A 17 5.71 -5.65 3.33
N ASN A 18 5.12 -5.88 4.50
CA ASN A 18 3.75 -6.39 4.62
C ASN A 18 2.74 -5.39 4.06
N LEU A 19 2.85 -4.10 4.38
CA LEU A 19 1.98 -3.06 3.82
C LEU A 19 2.04 -3.01 2.29
N LEU A 20 3.24 -3.11 1.72
CA LEU A 20 3.41 -3.14 0.25
C LEU A 20 2.84 -4.41 -0.38
N ASN A 21 2.88 -5.55 0.31
CA ASN A 21 2.27 -6.78 -0.17
C ASN A 21 0.73 -6.75 -0.06
N ASP A 22 0.19 -6.15 1.00
CA ASP A 22 -1.24 -5.92 1.14
C ASP A 22 -1.74 -4.98 0.03
N ALA A 23 -0.98 -3.95 -0.33
CA ALA A 23 -1.29 -3.07 -1.46
C ALA A 23 -1.42 -3.85 -2.77
N LYS A 24 -0.51 -4.79 -3.06
CA LYS A 24 -0.58 -5.67 -4.25
C LYS A 24 -1.79 -6.59 -4.22
N THR A 25 -2.14 -7.10 -3.04
CA THR A 25 -3.32 -7.95 -2.85
C THR A 25 -4.60 -7.17 -3.16
N VAL A 26 -4.73 -5.96 -2.62
CA VAL A 26 -5.87 -5.08 -2.88
C VAL A 26 -5.92 -4.66 -4.35
N GLN A 27 -4.78 -4.36 -4.97
CA GLN A 27 -4.72 -4.05 -6.40
C GLN A 27 -5.22 -5.24 -7.26
N THR A 28 -4.83 -6.47 -6.90
CA THR A 28 -5.31 -7.67 -7.59
C THR A 28 -6.83 -7.84 -7.46
N VAL A 29 -7.41 -7.51 -6.30
CA VAL A 29 -8.87 -7.49 -6.11
C VAL A 29 -9.50 -6.45 -7.02
N LEU A 30 -8.95 -5.23 -7.06
CA LEU A 30 -9.42 -4.13 -7.91
C LEU A 30 -9.42 -4.52 -9.39
N ASP A 31 -8.33 -5.12 -9.87
CA ASP A 31 -8.20 -5.58 -11.25
C ASP A 31 -9.26 -6.64 -11.59
N ASN A 32 -9.47 -7.62 -10.70
CA ASN A 32 -10.50 -8.65 -10.89
C ASN A 32 -11.92 -8.06 -10.89
N LEU A 33 -12.19 -7.12 -9.99
CA LEU A 33 -13.48 -6.41 -9.91
C LEU A 33 -13.80 -5.71 -11.24
N GLN A 34 -12.81 -5.02 -11.80
CA GLN A 34 -12.98 -4.28 -13.05
C GLN A 34 -13.03 -5.18 -14.28
N SER A 35 -12.09 -6.12 -14.40
CA SER A 35 -11.92 -6.89 -15.64
C SER A 35 -12.83 -8.11 -15.72
N LYS A 36 -13.19 -8.74 -14.60
CA LYS A 36 -14.02 -9.95 -14.59
C LYS A 36 -15.47 -9.61 -14.31
N TYR A 37 -15.75 -9.00 -13.16
CA TYR A 37 -17.13 -8.90 -12.71
C TYR A 37 -17.87 -7.76 -13.40
N LEU A 38 -17.28 -6.57 -13.52
CA LEU A 38 -17.95 -5.47 -14.19
C LEU A 38 -18.19 -5.75 -15.68
N GLN A 39 -17.23 -6.41 -16.34
CA GLN A 39 -17.39 -6.81 -17.73
C GLN A 39 -18.54 -7.81 -17.91
N ILE A 40 -18.59 -8.88 -17.12
CA ILE A 40 -19.68 -9.87 -17.17
C ILE A 40 -21.04 -9.19 -16.93
N LEU A 41 -21.12 -8.28 -15.96
CA LEU A 41 -22.36 -7.55 -15.67
C LEU A 41 -22.77 -6.65 -16.84
N ASN A 42 -21.82 -5.96 -17.47
CA ASN A 42 -22.12 -5.13 -18.64
C ASN A 42 -22.62 -5.94 -19.84
N ASP A 43 -22.14 -7.17 -20.00
CA ASP A 43 -22.51 -8.04 -21.12
C ASP A 43 -23.87 -8.72 -20.93
N ASN A 44 -24.35 -8.88 -19.68
CA ASN A 44 -25.53 -9.68 -19.36
C ASN A 44 -26.67 -8.91 -18.67
N TRP A 45 -26.45 -7.65 -18.30
CA TRP A 45 -27.44 -6.82 -17.63
C TRP A 45 -27.74 -5.59 -18.47
N GLU A 46 -29.03 -5.30 -18.66
CA GLU A 46 -29.51 -4.13 -19.41
C GLU A 46 -30.48 -3.29 -18.57
N GLY A 47 -30.67 -2.04 -18.97
CA GLY A 47 -31.62 -1.09 -18.39
C GLY A 47 -31.03 -0.18 -17.30
N ASN A 48 -31.82 0.82 -16.90
CA ASN A 48 -31.37 1.93 -16.04
C ASN A 48 -30.87 1.50 -14.64
N SER A 49 -31.27 0.33 -14.15
CA SER A 49 -30.78 -0.20 -12.88
C SER A 49 -29.31 -0.62 -12.96
N LYS A 50 -28.86 -1.09 -14.13
CA LYS A 50 -27.45 -1.38 -14.41
C LYS A 50 -26.62 -0.10 -14.32
N ASP A 51 -27.07 0.96 -15.00
CA ASP A 51 -26.32 2.21 -15.09
C ASP A 51 -26.09 2.81 -13.71
N LYS A 52 -27.13 2.80 -12.85
CA LYS A 52 -26.99 3.21 -11.45
C LYS A 52 -25.99 2.35 -10.68
N PHE A 53 -26.08 1.03 -10.80
CA PHE A 53 -25.14 0.14 -10.11
C PHE A 53 -23.70 0.37 -10.57
N VAL A 54 -23.46 0.49 -11.88
CA VAL A 54 -22.12 0.73 -12.43
C VAL A 54 -21.56 2.04 -11.91
N ASP A 55 -22.38 3.10 -11.87
CA ASP A 55 -21.97 4.40 -11.32
C ASP A 55 -21.62 4.29 -9.83
N ASP A 56 -22.49 3.67 -9.02
CA ASP A 56 -22.25 3.46 -7.59
C ASP A 56 -20.98 2.61 -7.35
N PHE A 57 -20.77 1.57 -8.16
CA PHE A 57 -19.62 0.68 -8.06
C PHE A 57 -18.30 1.39 -8.40
N GLN A 58 -18.29 2.15 -9.51
CA GLN A 58 -17.11 2.90 -9.94
C GLN A 58 -16.79 4.06 -8.99
N ASN A 59 -17.81 4.79 -8.55
CA ASN A 59 -17.61 5.99 -7.73
C ASN A 59 -17.38 5.71 -6.25
N ASN A 60 -17.84 4.57 -5.74
CA ASN A 60 -17.64 4.24 -4.33
C ASN A 60 -16.62 3.12 -4.17
N THR A 61 -16.93 1.91 -4.62
CA THR A 61 -16.10 0.73 -4.36
C THR A 61 -14.73 0.85 -4.99
N MET A 62 -14.65 1.15 -6.29
CA MET A 62 -13.37 1.20 -7.00
C MET A 62 -12.47 2.33 -6.48
N LYS A 63 -13.03 3.53 -6.25
CA LYS A 63 -12.27 4.66 -5.69
C LYS A 63 -11.78 4.39 -4.26
N LEU A 64 -12.59 3.77 -3.40
CA LEU A 64 -12.18 3.44 -2.03
C LEU A 64 -11.03 2.42 -2.01
N LEU A 65 -11.12 1.38 -2.85
CA LEU A 65 -10.06 0.38 -2.95
C LEU A 65 -8.78 0.99 -3.55
N GLN A 66 -8.88 1.84 -4.56
CA GLN A 66 -7.71 2.54 -5.12
C GLN A 66 -7.03 3.43 -4.07
N ASN A 67 -7.81 4.15 -3.26
CA ASN A 67 -7.29 4.95 -2.16
C ASN A 67 -6.60 4.08 -1.09
N CYS A 68 -7.16 2.89 -0.80
CA CYS A 68 -6.54 1.92 0.09
C CYS A 68 -5.16 1.48 -0.43
N VAL A 69 -5.06 1.10 -1.71
CA VAL A 69 -3.78 0.76 -2.36
C VAL A 69 -2.76 1.90 -2.22
N ASN A 70 -3.18 3.13 -2.54
CA ASN A 70 -2.30 4.30 -2.47
C ASN A 70 -1.81 4.55 -1.03
N ASN A 71 -2.69 4.45 -0.04
CA ASN A 71 -2.33 4.66 1.36
C ASN A 71 -1.38 3.58 1.89
N LEU A 72 -1.61 2.32 1.54
CA LEU A 72 -0.72 1.20 1.89
C LEU A 72 0.66 1.38 1.27
N ASN A 73 0.72 1.73 -0.02
CA ASN A 73 1.98 2.02 -0.71
C ASN A 73 2.73 3.20 -0.08
N ASN A 74 2.04 4.30 0.17
CA ASN A 74 2.65 5.50 0.76
C ASN A 74 3.20 5.20 2.17
N THR A 75 2.43 4.49 2.99
CA THR A 75 2.84 4.14 4.35
C THR A 75 4.00 3.16 4.34
N GLY A 76 3.94 2.10 3.50
CA GLY A 76 5.01 1.13 3.35
C GLY A 76 6.32 1.77 2.86
N ASN A 77 6.25 2.63 1.84
CA ASN A 77 7.42 3.33 1.31
C ASN A 77 8.01 4.31 2.32
N SER A 78 7.17 5.04 3.07
CA SER A 78 7.65 5.94 4.13
C SER A 78 8.39 5.16 5.22
N LEU A 79 7.89 3.98 5.59
CA LEU A 79 8.57 3.12 6.56
C LEU A 79 9.89 2.56 6.02
N LYS A 80 9.97 2.18 4.74
CA LYS A 80 11.24 1.77 4.11
C LYS A 80 12.28 2.89 4.16
N GLN A 81 11.89 4.12 3.85
CA GLN A 81 12.79 5.28 3.94
C GLN A 81 13.31 5.49 5.37
N ILE A 82 12.45 5.28 6.38
CA ILE A 82 12.87 5.36 7.78
C ILE A 82 13.88 4.26 8.13
N VAL A 83 13.67 3.02 7.67
CA VAL A 83 14.63 1.91 7.85
C VAL A 83 15.98 2.24 7.23
N GLU A 84 15.98 2.77 6.01
CA GLU A 84 17.19 3.17 5.29
C GLU A 84 17.97 4.25 6.05
N MET A 85 17.28 5.29 6.54
CA MET A 85 17.90 6.34 7.36
C MET A 85 18.53 5.81 8.65
N PHE A 86 17.92 4.81 9.30
CA PHE A 86 18.54 4.17 10.47
C PHE A 86 19.80 3.40 10.11
N ALA A 87 19.79 2.63 9.02
CA ALA A 87 20.96 1.86 8.59
C ALA A 87 22.14 2.79 8.20
N GLU A 88 21.87 3.90 7.53
CA GLU A 88 22.86 4.93 7.22
C GLU A 88 23.41 5.59 8.49
N THR A 89 22.52 5.89 9.45
CA THR A 89 22.93 6.46 10.74
C THR A 89 23.84 5.49 11.49
N ASP A 90 23.45 4.23 11.64
CA ASP A 90 24.23 3.22 12.37
C ASP A 90 25.60 2.95 11.72
N SER A 91 25.66 2.87 10.38
CA SER A 91 26.93 2.71 9.65
C SER A 91 27.85 3.94 9.77
N SER A 92 27.28 5.15 9.80
CA SER A 92 28.03 6.39 10.03
C SER A 92 28.60 6.50 11.46
N TYR A 93 27.92 5.91 12.46
CA TYR A 93 28.43 5.85 13.83
C TYR A 93 29.54 4.80 13.98
N SER A 94 29.35 3.61 13.40
CA SER A 94 30.34 2.53 13.48
C SER A 94 31.67 2.91 12.81
N SER A 95 31.63 3.56 11.65
CA SER A 95 32.83 4.03 10.93
C SER A 95 33.59 5.14 11.66
N LYS A 96 32.94 5.92 12.53
CA LYS A 96 33.60 6.94 13.36
C LYS A 96 34.26 6.36 14.62
N THR A 97 33.80 5.21 15.11
CA THR A 97 34.38 4.55 16.29
C THR A 97 35.63 3.73 15.99
N ASP A 98 35.82 3.30 14.74
CA ASP A 98 37.01 2.56 14.29
C ASP A 98 38.24 3.45 14.07
N ILE A 99 38.10 4.77 14.22
CA ILE A 99 39.22 5.73 14.25
C ILE A 99 39.59 5.98 15.73
N LYS A 100 40.23 5.01 16.38
CA LYS A 100 40.91 5.20 17.68
C LYS A 100 42.10 4.27 17.82
#